data_AF-A0A7W5NUW1-F1
#
_entry.id   AF-A0A7W5NUW1-F1
#
_cell.length_a   1.000
_cell.length_b   1.000
_cell.length_c   1.000
_cell.angle_alpha   90.00
_cell.angle_beta   90.00
_cell.angle_gamma   90.00
#
_symmetry.space_group_name_H-M   'P 1'
#
loop_
_entity.id
_entity.type
_entity.pdbx_description
1 polymer ?
#
loop_
_entity_poly.entity_id
_entity_poly.type
_entity_poly.pdbx_seq_one_letter_code
_entity_poly.pdbx_strand_id
1 'polypeptide(L)'
;MNRYLAYGLCILLALLSLALSFHWPAWGWPAGLFGVLALLGTWDLLQTRSTLRRNYPVLAHFRYGLESVGPEIRQYFIEGDTAEVPFSRQQRSLVYQRAKGVMDVVPFGSQQDVYGVDYEWINHSLAPTQVDSHDFRVTIGASSAQPYSASVFNISAMSFGALSANAIRALNEGARRGSFYHDTGEGSISPYHVEHGGDLVWEIGSGYFGCRDEQGRFSEERFVQNARLPSVKMIEIKLSQGAKPGHGGVLPAAKVSPEIAATRGVPMGHDCVSPARHSAFSTPVELLQFVARLRDLSGGKPTGFKLAIGHPWEWFGIAKAMQETGLLPDFIVVDGAEGGTGAAPAEFIDHVGVPMHEALLLVHNTLVGLKLRERIRIGAAGKVISAFDIARTLAMGADWCNSARGFMFSLGCIQSQSCHDDRCPTGVATQNPGRWKHLDVGDKSVRVQQFHDNTLKALRDMLCAAGLEHPQQLGPEHILRRVSPVEVRSLATLYRFLEPGELLDRIPAHAVFQQFWAEARSDAFNPPARVRALQDSKS
;
A
#
# COMPACT_ATOMS: atom_id res chain seq x y z
N MET A 1 -0.25 33.84 -32.91
CA MET A 1 0.32 34.71 -31.84
C MET A 1 1.84 34.58 -31.90
N ASN A 2 2.59 35.67 -32.11
CA ASN A 2 4.05 35.59 -32.28
C ASN A 2 4.71 35.13 -30.95
N ARG A 3 5.58 34.12 -31.02
CA ARG A 3 6.18 33.43 -29.86
C ARG A 3 7.04 34.34 -28.96
N TYR A 4 7.55 35.45 -29.50
CA TYR A 4 8.30 36.48 -28.76
C TYR A 4 7.46 37.70 -28.38
N LEU A 5 6.17 37.71 -28.69
CA LEU A 5 5.32 38.89 -28.50
C LEU A 5 5.24 39.33 -27.04
N ALA A 6 5.05 38.39 -26.11
CA ALA A 6 5.00 38.71 -24.69
C ALA A 6 6.33 39.28 -24.17
N TYR A 7 7.46 38.72 -24.62
CA TYR A 7 8.79 39.24 -24.30
C TYR A 7 9.04 40.63 -24.88
N GLY A 8 8.71 40.83 -26.16
CA GLY A 8 8.80 42.13 -26.82
C GLY A 8 7.92 43.19 -26.15
N LEU A 9 6.70 42.81 -25.72
CA LEU A 9 5.82 43.67 -24.93
C LEU A 9 6.41 44.00 -23.56
N CYS A 10 7.05 43.04 -22.87
CA CYS A 10 7.72 43.32 -21.60
C CYS A 10 8.85 44.35 -21.77
N ILE A 11 9.67 44.24 -22.83
CA ILE A 11 10.71 45.25 -23.13
C ILE A 11 10.09 46.61 -23.44
N LEU A 12 9.09 46.64 -24.33
CA LEU A 12 8.42 47.88 -24.73
C LEU A 12 7.79 48.58 -23.53
N LEU A 13 7.04 47.83 -22.71
CA LEU A 13 6.36 48.36 -21.51
C LEU A 13 7.35 48.75 -20.42
N ALA A 14 8.49 48.06 -20.29
CA ALA A 14 9.56 48.47 -19.38
C ALA A 14 10.13 49.83 -19.78
N LEU A 15 10.48 50.00 -21.07
CA LEU A 15 11.03 51.26 -21.59
C LEU A 15 10.02 52.41 -21.52
N LEU A 16 8.76 52.16 -21.89
CA LEU A 16 7.69 53.15 -21.83
C LEU A 16 7.42 53.59 -20.38
N SER A 17 7.31 52.62 -19.46
CA SER A 17 7.06 52.92 -18.04
C SER A 17 8.25 53.65 -17.41
N LEU A 18 9.49 53.31 -17.79
CA LEU A 18 10.68 54.01 -17.34
C LEU A 18 10.69 55.46 -17.82
N ALA A 19 10.35 55.71 -19.10
CA ALA A 19 10.24 57.05 -19.64
C ALA A 19 9.16 57.88 -18.92
N LEU A 20 8.01 57.28 -18.64
CA LEU A 20 6.91 57.93 -17.90
C LEU A 20 7.25 58.20 -16.43
N SER A 21 8.12 57.38 -15.82
CA SER A 21 8.55 57.54 -14.42
C SER A 21 9.29 58.86 -14.15
N PHE A 22 9.92 59.46 -15.17
CA PHE A 22 10.58 60.76 -15.07
C PHE A 22 9.60 61.92 -14.90
N HIS A 23 8.36 61.79 -15.37
CA HIS A 23 7.31 62.80 -15.24
C HIS A 23 6.32 62.47 -14.11
N TRP A 24 6.08 61.18 -13.89
CA TRP A 24 5.15 60.69 -12.89
C TRP A 24 5.80 59.54 -12.10
N PRO A 25 6.30 59.81 -10.88
CA PRO A 25 7.06 58.82 -10.10
C PRO A 25 6.36 57.48 -9.87
N ALA A 26 5.02 57.45 -9.88
CA ALA A 26 4.23 56.22 -9.74
C ALA A 26 4.49 55.17 -10.84
N TRP A 27 4.95 55.59 -12.03
CA TRP A 27 5.30 54.67 -13.13
C TRP A 27 6.60 53.88 -12.90
N GLY A 28 7.36 54.20 -11.84
CA GLY A 28 8.52 53.41 -11.42
C GLY A 28 8.17 51.97 -11.04
N TRP A 29 6.98 51.72 -10.47
CA TRP A 29 6.52 50.37 -10.11
C TRP A 29 6.29 49.48 -11.35
N PRO A 30 5.50 49.89 -12.36
CA PRO A 30 5.43 49.18 -13.64
C PRO A 30 6.79 49.02 -14.35
N ALA A 31 7.65 50.03 -14.32
CA ALA A 31 8.98 49.97 -14.92
C ALA A 31 9.83 48.86 -14.29
N GLY A 32 9.83 48.76 -12.95
CA GLY A 32 10.50 47.68 -12.23
C GLY A 32 9.94 46.30 -12.56
N LEU A 33 8.61 46.15 -12.55
CA LEU A 33 7.95 44.87 -12.85
C LEU A 33 8.27 44.37 -14.27
N PHE A 34 8.04 45.19 -15.30
CA PHE A 34 8.31 44.80 -16.68
C PHE A 34 9.81 44.67 -16.96
N GLY A 35 10.65 45.45 -16.28
CA GLY A 35 12.10 45.32 -16.33
C GLY A 35 12.58 43.95 -15.83
N VAL A 36 12.06 43.47 -14.70
CA VAL A 36 12.36 42.12 -14.18
C VAL A 36 11.89 41.04 -15.16
N LEU A 37 10.69 41.18 -15.75
CA LEU A 37 10.18 40.24 -16.74
C LEU A 37 11.00 40.25 -18.04
N ALA A 38 11.50 41.41 -18.49
CA ALA A 38 12.41 41.52 -19.62
C ALA A 38 13.77 40.87 -19.34
N LEU A 39 14.32 41.04 -18.13
CA LEU A 39 15.54 40.34 -17.70
C LEU A 39 15.32 38.82 -17.66
N LEU A 40 14.20 38.37 -17.12
CA LEU A 40 13.81 36.96 -17.12
C LEU A 40 13.69 36.40 -18.55
N GLY A 41 13.02 37.12 -19.45
CA GLY A 41 12.92 36.73 -20.85
C GLY A 41 14.27 36.71 -21.58
N THR A 42 15.17 37.64 -21.25
CA THR A 42 16.55 37.62 -21.76
C THR A 42 17.29 36.38 -21.26
N TRP A 43 17.18 36.06 -19.97
CA TRP A 43 17.76 34.85 -19.40
C TRP A 43 17.21 33.57 -20.04
N ASP A 44 15.90 33.52 -20.29
CA ASP A 44 15.21 32.40 -20.94
C ASP A 44 15.72 32.12 -22.36
N LEU A 45 16.12 33.17 -23.10
CA LEU A 45 16.71 33.07 -24.44
C LEU A 45 18.17 32.59 -24.40
N LEU A 46 18.94 33.04 -23.40
CA LEU A 46 20.37 32.73 -23.30
C LEU A 46 20.62 31.33 -22.76
N GLN A 47 19.80 30.84 -21.82
CA GLN A 47 19.95 29.50 -21.26
C GLN A 47 19.74 28.41 -22.33
N THR A 48 20.51 27.33 -22.26
CA THR A 48 20.51 26.23 -23.26
C THR A 48 19.74 24.98 -22.82
N ARG A 49 19.21 24.95 -21.59
CA ARG A 49 18.65 23.74 -20.96
C ARG A 49 17.20 23.44 -21.32
N SER A 50 16.39 24.46 -21.61
CA SER A 50 14.96 24.30 -21.93
C SER A 50 14.62 24.98 -23.25
N THR A 51 14.27 24.15 -24.24
CA THR A 51 13.82 24.60 -25.57
C THR A 51 12.53 25.41 -25.49
N LEU A 52 11.61 25.05 -24.59
CA LEU A 52 10.33 25.73 -24.46
C LEU A 52 10.48 27.17 -23.97
N ARG A 53 11.32 27.41 -22.93
CA ARG A 53 11.60 28.77 -22.43
C ARG A 53 12.29 29.64 -23.48
N ARG A 54 13.17 29.08 -24.32
CA ARG A 54 13.79 29.82 -25.43
C ARG A 54 12.79 30.19 -26.53
N ASN A 55 11.86 29.29 -26.83
CA ASN A 55 10.86 29.53 -27.87
C ASN A 55 9.74 30.47 -27.41
N TYR A 56 9.41 30.47 -26.11
CA TYR A 56 8.36 31.30 -25.50
C TYR A 56 8.87 31.96 -24.20
N PRO A 57 9.78 32.95 -24.28
CA PRO A 57 10.34 33.60 -23.09
C PRO A 57 9.23 34.28 -22.28
N VAL A 58 9.36 34.26 -20.95
CA VAL A 58 8.33 34.73 -19.98
C VAL A 58 7.07 33.85 -19.95
N LEU A 59 6.43 33.56 -21.08
CA LEU A 59 5.18 32.79 -21.16
C LEU A 59 5.32 31.33 -20.70
N ALA A 60 6.48 30.71 -20.94
CA ALA A 60 6.73 29.33 -20.49
C ALA A 60 6.62 29.19 -18.96
N HIS A 61 6.98 30.22 -18.18
CA HIS A 61 6.83 30.20 -16.72
C HIS A 61 5.39 30.21 -16.26
N PHE A 62 4.50 30.90 -16.99
CA PHE A 62 3.06 30.86 -16.71
C PHE A 62 2.49 29.45 -16.93
N ARG A 63 2.91 28.78 -18.02
CA ARG A 63 2.56 27.37 -18.26
C ARG A 63 3.05 26.48 -17.11
N TYR A 64 4.32 26.55 -16.74
CA TYR A 64 4.86 25.71 -15.66
C TYR A 64 4.17 25.99 -14.32
N GLY A 65 3.79 27.24 -14.05
CA GLY A 65 2.97 27.62 -12.90
C GLY A 65 1.60 26.93 -12.91
N LEU A 66 0.86 27.01 -14.02
CA LEU A 66 -0.43 26.33 -14.16
C LEU A 66 -0.31 24.81 -14.14
N GLU A 67 0.73 24.23 -14.75
CA GLU A 67 0.99 22.79 -14.72
C GLU A 67 1.26 22.30 -13.29
N SER A 68 1.87 23.13 -12.44
CA SER A 68 2.18 22.74 -11.06
C SER A 68 0.95 22.61 -10.16
N VAL A 69 -0.17 23.27 -10.48
CA VAL A 69 -1.46 23.18 -9.75
C VAL A 69 -2.51 22.37 -10.54
N GLY A 70 -2.17 21.98 -11.77
CA GLY A 70 -3.06 21.27 -12.68
C GLY A 70 -3.61 19.94 -12.13
N PRO A 71 -2.79 19.08 -11.51
CA PRO A 71 -3.27 17.85 -10.87
C PRO A 71 -4.34 18.09 -9.81
N GLU A 72 -4.15 19.07 -8.93
CA GLU A 72 -5.08 19.42 -7.86
C GLU A 72 -6.38 19.98 -8.44
N ILE A 73 -6.30 20.86 -9.45
CA ILE A 73 -7.49 21.40 -10.12
C ILE A 73 -8.29 20.27 -10.76
N ARG A 74 -7.63 19.33 -11.45
CA ARG A 74 -8.31 18.19 -12.06
C ARG A 74 -9.03 17.34 -11.01
N GLN A 75 -8.32 16.97 -9.95
CA GLN A 75 -8.82 16.10 -8.89
C GLN A 75 -10.03 16.67 -8.12
N TYR A 76 -10.10 17.99 -7.94
CA TYR A 76 -11.16 18.63 -7.14
C TYR A 76 -12.30 19.26 -7.95
N PHE A 77 -12.03 19.73 -9.17
CA PHE A 77 -13.00 20.51 -9.95
C PHE A 77 -13.41 19.86 -11.28
N ILE A 78 -12.65 18.88 -11.80
CA ILE A 78 -12.87 18.34 -13.16
C ILE A 78 -13.25 16.86 -13.13
N GLU A 79 -12.53 16.03 -12.36
CA GLU A 79 -12.78 14.59 -12.28
C GLU A 79 -14.13 14.29 -11.64
N GLY A 80 -14.86 13.32 -12.22
CA GLY A 80 -16.13 12.85 -11.66
C GLY A 80 -15.93 12.14 -10.31
N ASP A 81 -16.96 12.14 -9.47
CA ASP A 81 -16.85 11.59 -8.11
C ASP A 81 -16.53 10.09 -8.07
N THR A 82 -16.84 9.36 -9.14
CA THR A 82 -16.57 7.93 -9.34
C THR A 82 -15.30 7.64 -10.16
N ALA A 83 -14.66 8.65 -10.77
CA ALA A 83 -13.43 8.47 -11.53
C ALA A 83 -12.29 8.06 -10.59
N GLU A 84 -11.67 6.92 -10.84
CA GLU A 84 -10.74 6.29 -9.91
C GLU A 84 -9.28 6.42 -10.39
N VAL A 85 -8.51 7.39 -9.87
CA VAL A 85 -7.04 7.38 -10.04
C VAL A 85 -6.29 8.08 -8.88
N PRO A 86 -5.63 7.37 -7.93
CA PRO A 86 -5.81 5.96 -7.56
C PRO A 86 -7.06 5.65 -6.73
N PHE A 87 -7.64 6.63 -6.02
CA PHE A 87 -8.97 6.52 -5.38
C PHE A 87 -9.87 7.64 -5.85
N SER A 88 -11.14 7.31 -6.04
CA SER A 88 -12.20 8.26 -6.37
C SER A 88 -12.49 9.21 -5.21
N ARG A 89 -13.17 10.31 -5.50
CA ARG A 89 -13.60 11.26 -4.46
C ARG A 89 -14.63 10.62 -3.52
N GLN A 90 -15.51 9.77 -4.04
CA GLN A 90 -16.48 9.03 -3.24
C GLN A 90 -15.77 8.10 -2.22
N GLN A 91 -14.77 7.33 -2.69
CA GLN A 91 -13.97 6.45 -1.85
C GLN A 91 -13.22 7.20 -0.74
N ARG A 92 -12.58 8.34 -1.06
CA ARG A 92 -11.90 9.16 -0.05
C ARG A 92 -12.87 9.77 0.95
N SER A 93 -14.01 10.29 0.47
CA SER A 93 -15.06 10.87 1.32
C SER A 93 -15.63 9.86 2.31
N LEU A 94 -15.86 8.61 1.88
CA LEU A 94 -16.29 7.52 2.76
C LEU A 94 -15.33 7.36 3.95
N VAL A 95 -14.02 7.28 3.66
CA VAL A 95 -13.01 7.15 4.71
C VAL A 95 -12.98 8.39 5.61
N TYR A 96 -13.08 9.60 5.05
CA TYR A 96 -13.10 10.82 5.85
C TYR A 96 -14.32 10.94 6.75
N GLN A 97 -15.51 10.54 6.28
CA GLN A 97 -16.75 10.58 7.07
C GLN A 97 -16.68 9.60 8.23
N ARG A 98 -16.31 8.33 7.95
CA ARG A 98 -16.09 7.30 8.97
C ARG A 98 -15.02 7.69 9.98
N ALA A 99 -13.91 8.25 9.51
CA ALA A 99 -12.83 8.72 10.37
C ALA A 99 -13.23 9.92 11.23
N LYS A 100 -14.21 10.74 10.83
CA LYS A 100 -14.68 11.88 11.65
C LYS A 100 -15.86 11.53 12.55
N GLY A 101 -16.36 10.29 12.50
CA GLY A 101 -17.58 9.88 13.20
C GLY A 101 -18.84 10.63 12.74
N VAL A 102 -18.84 11.16 11.52
CA VAL A 102 -20.03 11.80 10.93
C VAL A 102 -20.91 10.70 10.33
N MET A 103 -22.24 10.87 10.42
CA MET A 103 -23.25 9.95 9.86
C MET A 103 -22.86 9.49 8.44
N ASP A 104 -22.72 8.18 8.24
CA ASP A 104 -22.42 7.51 6.96
C ASP A 104 -23.70 7.32 6.10
N VAL A 105 -24.75 8.09 6.38
CA VAL A 105 -26.01 8.04 5.62
C VAL A 105 -25.92 9.04 4.48
N VAL A 106 -25.79 8.52 3.26
CA VAL A 106 -25.75 9.32 2.04
C VAL A 106 -27.15 9.37 1.41
N PRO A 107 -27.73 10.56 1.16
CA PRO A 107 -29.01 10.69 0.47
C PRO A 107 -28.88 10.38 -1.03
N PHE A 108 -30.01 10.15 -1.71
CA PHE A 108 -30.13 10.16 -3.18
C PHE A 108 -29.65 8.91 -3.96
N GLY A 109 -29.38 7.78 -3.26
CA GLY A 109 -29.12 6.47 -3.90
C GLY A 109 -27.70 6.27 -4.42
N SER A 110 -27.45 5.17 -5.13
CA SER A 110 -26.11 4.82 -5.63
C SER A 110 -25.69 5.72 -6.80
N GLN A 111 -24.45 6.22 -6.75
CA GLN A 111 -23.80 6.89 -7.89
C GLN A 111 -23.03 5.92 -8.80
N GLN A 112 -22.94 4.65 -8.42
CA GLN A 112 -22.28 3.62 -9.21
C GLN A 112 -23.18 3.16 -10.37
N ASP A 113 -22.58 2.82 -11.51
CA ASP A 113 -23.30 2.21 -12.62
C ASP A 113 -23.59 0.74 -12.31
N VAL A 114 -24.80 0.48 -11.78
CA VAL A 114 -25.25 -0.87 -11.40
C VAL A 114 -25.44 -1.83 -12.59
N TYR A 115 -25.49 -1.29 -13.81
CA TYR A 115 -25.54 -2.07 -15.05
C TYR A 115 -24.16 -2.14 -15.74
N GLY A 116 -23.16 -1.46 -15.18
CA GLY A 116 -21.78 -1.52 -15.62
C GLY A 116 -21.19 -2.92 -15.48
N VAL A 117 -20.31 -3.28 -16.42
CA VAL A 117 -19.47 -4.47 -16.29
C VAL A 117 -18.60 -4.30 -15.05
N ASP A 118 -18.38 -5.41 -14.34
CA ASP A 118 -17.64 -5.47 -13.07
C ASP A 118 -18.34 -4.82 -11.86
N TYR A 119 -19.60 -4.40 -11.98
CA TYR A 119 -20.38 -4.04 -10.79
C TYR A 119 -20.57 -5.27 -9.89
N GLU A 120 -20.20 -5.12 -8.62
CA GLU A 120 -20.27 -6.18 -7.61
C GLU A 120 -21.23 -5.81 -6.48
N TRP A 121 -21.92 -6.82 -5.95
CA TRP A 121 -22.79 -6.65 -4.78
C TRP A 121 -22.92 -7.95 -3.97
N ILE A 122 -23.49 -7.82 -2.77
CA ILE A 122 -23.91 -8.93 -1.92
C ILE A 122 -25.43 -9.01 -1.91
N ASN A 123 -25.98 -10.22 -2.05
CA ASN A 123 -27.43 -10.43 -1.94
C ASN A 123 -27.85 -10.38 -0.46
N HIS A 124 -29.01 -9.78 -0.19
CA HIS A 124 -29.61 -9.83 1.15
C HIS A 124 -30.33 -11.17 1.38
N SER A 125 -30.48 -11.55 2.64
CA SER A 125 -31.30 -12.68 3.09
C SER A 125 -32.72 -12.20 3.44
N LEU A 126 -33.73 -13.03 3.14
CA LEU A 126 -35.09 -12.84 3.63
C LEU A 126 -35.22 -13.13 5.14
N ALA A 127 -34.21 -13.78 5.72
CA ALA A 127 -34.04 -14.00 7.14
C ALA A 127 -32.73 -13.33 7.59
N PRO A 128 -32.69 -12.00 7.75
CA PRO A 128 -31.52 -11.30 8.25
C PRO A 128 -31.22 -11.73 9.70
N THR A 129 -29.95 -11.74 10.05
CA THR A 129 -29.49 -12.05 11.41
C THR A 129 -29.33 -10.77 12.22
N GLN A 130 -29.14 -10.92 13.53
CA GLN A 130 -28.81 -9.81 14.41
C GLN A 130 -27.55 -10.18 15.21
N VAL A 131 -26.49 -9.44 14.98
CA VAL A 131 -25.22 -9.58 15.70
C VAL A 131 -24.99 -8.32 16.50
N ASP A 132 -24.72 -8.45 17.80
CA ASP A 132 -24.53 -7.28 18.66
C ASP A 132 -23.13 -6.66 18.46
N SER A 133 -22.09 -7.50 18.39
CA SER A 133 -20.70 -7.07 18.28
C SER A 133 -20.25 -6.90 16.83
N HIS A 134 -19.40 -5.92 16.58
CA HIS A 134 -18.64 -5.75 15.32
C HIS A 134 -17.16 -6.11 15.48
N ASP A 135 -16.73 -6.54 16.68
CA ASP A 135 -15.34 -6.92 16.96
C ASP A 135 -15.03 -8.33 16.46
N PHE A 136 -14.93 -8.48 15.13
CA PHE A 136 -14.60 -9.75 14.51
C PHE A 136 -13.09 -10.03 14.58
N ARG A 137 -12.74 -11.24 15.01
CA ARG A 137 -11.36 -11.63 15.34
C ARG A 137 -10.94 -12.92 14.65
N VAL A 138 -9.64 -13.01 14.38
CA VAL A 138 -8.98 -14.22 13.85
C VAL A 138 -7.74 -14.53 14.68
N THR A 139 -7.63 -15.77 15.14
CA THR A 139 -6.42 -16.27 15.81
C THR A 139 -5.36 -16.64 14.76
N ILE A 140 -4.22 -15.96 14.83
CA ILE A 140 -3.03 -16.20 14.01
C ILE A 140 -1.99 -16.94 14.86
N GLY A 141 -1.37 -17.97 14.27
CA GLY A 141 -0.37 -18.80 14.94
C GLY A 141 -0.95 -19.57 16.12
N ALA A 142 -2.08 -20.25 15.94
CA ALA A 142 -2.75 -21.01 17.00
C ALA A 142 -1.85 -22.10 17.64
N SER A 143 -0.85 -22.59 16.91
CA SER A 143 0.18 -23.52 17.40
C SER A 143 1.46 -22.84 17.90
N SER A 144 1.57 -21.51 17.79
CA SER A 144 2.71 -20.76 18.31
C SER A 144 2.61 -20.63 19.83
N ALA A 145 3.72 -20.32 20.51
CA ALA A 145 3.72 -20.15 21.97
C ALA A 145 2.96 -18.89 22.42
N GLN A 146 2.82 -17.90 21.54
CA GLN A 146 2.16 -16.62 21.80
C GLN A 146 1.16 -16.28 20.69
N PRO A 147 0.06 -17.04 20.52
CA PRO A 147 -0.92 -16.78 19.46
C PRO A 147 -1.49 -15.36 19.56
N TYR A 148 -1.85 -14.77 18.42
CA TYR A 148 -2.37 -13.41 18.35
C TYR A 148 -3.82 -13.36 17.86
N SER A 149 -4.68 -12.61 18.55
CA SER A 149 -6.08 -12.38 18.18
C SER A 149 -6.22 -11.08 17.38
N ALA A 150 -6.02 -11.17 16.06
CA ALA A 150 -6.08 -10.02 15.17
C ALA A 150 -7.53 -9.61 14.89
N SER A 151 -7.76 -8.31 14.71
CA SER A 151 -9.00 -7.84 14.07
C SER A 151 -9.04 -8.32 12.61
N VAL A 152 -10.21 -8.45 12.01
CA VAL A 152 -10.33 -8.73 10.56
C VAL A 152 -9.91 -7.55 9.67
N PHE A 153 -9.66 -6.37 10.26
CA PHE A 153 -9.21 -5.17 9.55
C PHE A 153 -8.10 -4.46 10.35
N ASN A 154 -6.91 -4.28 9.77
CA ASN A 154 -5.75 -3.70 10.47
C ASN A 154 -4.96 -2.70 9.61
N ILE A 155 -4.02 -1.98 10.25
CA ILE A 155 -3.13 -1.04 9.56
C ILE A 155 -2.03 -1.84 8.86
N SER A 156 -1.92 -1.67 7.54
CA SER A 156 -0.87 -2.27 6.73
C SER A 156 0.48 -1.58 6.93
N ALA A 157 1.56 -2.33 6.66
CA ALA A 157 2.94 -1.86 6.65
C ALA A 157 3.17 -0.47 6.06
N MET A 158 3.61 0.48 6.89
CA MET A 158 4.03 1.81 6.45
C MET A 158 5.19 2.34 7.31
N SER A 159 6.39 2.40 6.72
CA SER A 159 7.61 2.73 7.46
C SER A 159 7.64 4.13 8.08
N PHE A 160 8.19 4.23 9.30
CA PHE A 160 8.76 5.49 9.78
C PHE A 160 9.89 5.94 8.84
N GLY A 161 9.80 7.18 8.35
CA GLY A 161 10.60 7.70 7.25
C GLY A 161 9.76 7.91 6.00
N ALA A 162 8.93 6.94 5.60
CA ALA A 162 7.89 7.22 4.62
C ALA A 162 6.81 8.12 5.25
N LEU A 163 6.37 7.76 6.46
CA LEU A 163 5.47 8.54 7.30
C LEU A 163 6.24 9.39 8.33
N SER A 164 5.58 10.46 8.78
CA SER A 164 6.09 11.37 9.81
C SER A 164 5.99 10.79 11.22
N ALA A 165 6.73 11.37 12.16
CA ALA A 165 6.67 10.97 13.58
C ALA A 165 5.24 11.01 14.14
N ASN A 166 4.50 12.11 13.93
CA ASN A 166 3.13 12.25 14.42
C ASN A 166 2.15 11.31 13.72
N ALA A 167 2.38 10.96 12.45
CA ALA A 167 1.57 9.96 11.76
C ALA A 167 1.73 8.59 12.42
N ILE A 168 2.96 8.17 12.71
CA ILE A 168 3.24 6.90 13.40
C ILE A 168 2.61 6.87 14.80
N ARG A 169 2.76 7.94 15.58
CA ARG A 169 2.13 8.06 16.91
C ARG A 169 0.61 7.91 16.83
N ALA A 170 -0.02 8.66 15.92
CA ALA A 170 -1.46 8.64 15.76
C ALA A 170 -1.99 7.27 15.32
N LEU A 171 -1.28 6.60 14.41
CA LEU A 171 -1.61 5.24 13.98
C LEU A 171 -1.50 4.24 15.13
N ASN A 172 -0.40 4.26 15.89
CA ASN A 172 -0.22 3.32 17.00
C ASN A 172 -1.22 3.57 18.14
N GLU A 173 -1.46 4.83 18.52
CA GLU A 173 -2.45 5.16 19.55
C GLU A 173 -3.88 4.80 19.09
N GLY A 174 -4.22 5.05 17.82
CA GLY A 174 -5.52 4.64 17.27
C GLY A 174 -5.70 3.12 17.27
N ALA A 175 -4.66 2.39 16.88
CA ALA A 175 -4.60 0.92 16.93
C ALA A 175 -4.79 0.39 18.35
N ARG A 176 -4.11 0.99 19.35
CA ARG A 176 -4.29 0.65 20.76
C ARG A 176 -5.73 0.86 21.23
N ARG A 177 -6.33 2.01 20.89
CA ARG A 177 -7.71 2.35 21.28
C ARG A 177 -8.75 1.42 20.69
N GLY A 178 -8.57 1.00 19.43
CA GLY A 178 -9.48 0.06 18.76
C GLY A 178 -9.08 -1.40 18.89
N SER A 179 -8.01 -1.70 19.63
CA SER A 179 -7.48 -3.06 19.81
C SER A 179 -7.21 -3.79 18.48
N PHE A 180 -6.63 -3.10 17.48
CA PHE A 180 -6.13 -3.70 16.25
C PHE A 180 -4.62 -3.43 16.14
N TYR A 181 -3.92 -4.09 15.22
CA TYR A 181 -2.47 -3.93 15.13
C TYR A 181 -2.04 -2.79 14.19
N HIS A 182 -0.82 -2.29 14.44
CA HIS A 182 -0.09 -1.41 13.54
C HIS A 182 1.16 -2.12 13.01
N ASP A 183 1.21 -2.34 11.70
CA ASP A 183 2.41 -2.86 11.05
C ASP A 183 3.44 -1.75 10.80
N THR A 184 4.67 -1.94 11.29
CA THR A 184 5.75 -0.95 11.27
C THR A 184 6.25 -0.62 9.88
N GLY A 185 5.99 -1.49 8.90
CA GLY A 185 6.68 -1.50 7.62
C GLY A 185 8.20 -1.72 7.75
N GLU A 186 8.89 -1.65 6.62
CA GLU A 186 10.34 -1.92 6.52
C GLU A 186 11.25 -0.96 7.30
N GLY A 187 10.72 0.05 8.00
CA GLY A 187 11.49 1.16 8.56
C GLY A 187 12.21 0.89 9.88
N SER A 188 12.17 -0.34 10.39
CA SER A 188 12.43 -0.70 11.79
C SER A 188 11.34 -0.21 12.76
N ILE A 189 11.44 -0.63 14.02
CA ILE A 189 10.63 -0.14 15.13
C ILE A 189 11.23 1.19 15.61
N SER A 190 10.55 2.30 15.30
CA SER A 190 10.94 3.62 15.82
C SER A 190 10.41 3.83 17.24
N PRO A 191 10.96 4.79 18.02
CA PRO A 191 10.41 5.18 19.32
C PRO A 191 8.91 5.52 19.25
N TYR A 192 8.50 6.18 18.16
CA TYR A 192 7.10 6.58 17.92
C TYR A 192 6.12 5.42 17.80
N HIS A 193 6.59 4.21 17.48
CA HIS A 193 5.74 3.01 17.45
C HIS A 193 5.44 2.47 18.84
N VAL A 194 6.32 2.69 19.81
CA VAL A 194 6.24 2.08 21.14
C VAL A 194 5.76 3.05 22.22
N GLU A 195 5.79 4.35 21.97
CA GLU A 195 5.37 5.41 22.91
C GLU A 195 3.98 5.18 23.53
N HIS A 196 3.02 4.72 22.74
CA HIS A 196 1.64 4.54 23.19
C HIS A 196 1.30 3.10 23.57
N GLY A 197 2.09 2.12 23.14
CA GLY A 197 1.91 0.71 23.51
C GLY A 197 0.81 -0.03 22.73
N GLY A 198 0.44 0.43 21.54
CA GLY A 198 -0.39 -0.35 20.63
C GLY A 198 0.34 -1.58 20.09
N ASP A 199 -0.41 -2.62 19.74
CA ASP A 199 0.13 -3.86 19.20
C ASP A 199 0.82 -3.63 17.84
N LEU A 200 1.97 -4.28 17.65
CA LEU A 200 2.78 -4.16 16.45
C LEU A 200 2.93 -5.48 15.71
N VAL A 201 2.89 -5.39 14.38
CA VAL A 201 3.52 -6.38 13.50
C VAL A 201 4.84 -5.78 13.06
N TRP A 202 5.94 -6.47 13.35
CA TRP A 202 7.24 -6.01 12.91
C TRP A 202 7.56 -6.56 11.52
N GLU A 203 7.45 -5.71 10.50
CA GLU A 203 7.81 -6.06 9.13
C GLU A 203 9.32 -5.87 8.90
N ILE A 204 9.97 -6.93 8.40
CA ILE A 204 11.40 -6.99 8.13
C ILE A 204 11.61 -7.08 6.61
N GLY A 205 12.08 -5.98 6.02
CA GLY A 205 12.50 -5.94 4.62
C GLY A 205 13.94 -6.42 4.41
N SER A 206 14.35 -6.50 3.15
CA SER A 206 15.69 -6.94 2.72
C SER A 206 16.85 -6.07 3.21
N GLY A 207 16.57 -4.84 3.65
CA GLY A 207 17.55 -3.96 4.29
C GLY A 207 17.86 -4.33 5.75
N TYR A 208 17.08 -5.24 6.35
CA TYR A 208 17.17 -5.70 7.74
C TYR A 208 17.26 -4.56 8.76
N PHE A 209 16.60 -3.43 8.51
CA PHE A 209 16.62 -2.29 9.42
C PHE A 209 16.04 -2.70 10.79
N GLY A 210 16.75 -2.36 11.86
CA GLY A 210 16.42 -2.82 13.22
C GLY A 210 16.96 -4.21 13.59
N CYS A 211 17.45 -4.99 12.63
CA CYS A 211 18.03 -6.32 12.88
C CYS A 211 19.24 -6.61 11.98
N ARG A 212 20.04 -5.59 11.67
CA ARG A 212 21.22 -5.71 10.81
C ARG A 212 22.51 -5.53 11.58
N ASP A 213 23.55 -6.24 11.16
CA ASP A 213 24.95 -5.96 11.51
C ASP A 213 25.47 -4.70 10.78
N GLU A 214 26.72 -4.33 11.05
CA GLU A 214 27.37 -3.17 10.42
C GLU A 214 27.54 -3.33 8.90
N GLN A 215 27.57 -4.58 8.40
CA GLN A 215 27.66 -4.91 6.97
C GLN A 215 26.28 -4.99 6.29
N GLY A 216 25.18 -4.82 7.03
CA GLY A 216 23.82 -4.88 6.51
C GLY A 216 23.23 -6.28 6.36
N ARG A 217 23.85 -7.29 6.97
CA ARG A 217 23.31 -8.66 7.05
C ARG A 217 22.48 -8.82 8.30
N PHE A 218 21.65 -9.86 8.34
CA PHE A 218 20.82 -10.18 9.50
C PHE A 218 21.66 -10.43 10.77
N SER A 219 21.24 -9.84 11.89
CA SER A 219 21.83 -9.99 13.23
C SER A 219 20.77 -10.55 14.19
N GLU A 220 21.01 -11.76 14.70
CA GLU A 220 20.12 -12.41 15.66
C GLU A 220 19.97 -11.64 16.96
N GLU A 221 21.07 -11.11 17.50
CA GLU A 221 21.06 -10.39 18.77
C GLU A 221 20.11 -9.19 18.69
N ARG A 222 20.27 -8.36 17.65
CA ARG A 222 19.41 -7.20 17.42
C ARG A 222 17.97 -7.60 17.07
N PHE A 223 17.79 -8.71 16.34
CA PHE A 223 16.47 -9.27 16.11
C PHE A 223 15.79 -9.64 17.43
N VAL A 224 16.45 -10.39 18.30
CA VAL A 224 15.90 -10.82 19.60
C VAL A 224 15.53 -9.63 20.47
N GLN A 225 16.38 -8.59 20.53
CA GLN A 225 16.12 -7.36 21.28
C GLN A 225 14.80 -6.71 20.87
N ASN A 226 14.55 -6.56 19.58
CA ASN A 226 13.34 -5.92 19.05
C ASN A 226 12.13 -6.87 19.02
N ALA A 227 12.31 -8.11 18.56
CA ALA A 227 11.25 -9.09 18.43
C ALA A 227 10.62 -9.46 19.77
N ARG A 228 11.38 -9.41 20.88
CA ARG A 228 10.87 -9.75 22.21
C ARG A 228 10.21 -8.59 22.95
N LEU A 229 10.14 -7.39 22.36
CA LEU A 229 9.35 -6.30 22.93
C LEU A 229 7.89 -6.75 23.15
N PRO A 230 7.26 -6.43 24.29
CA PRO A 230 5.89 -6.87 24.58
C PRO A 230 4.84 -6.35 23.58
N SER A 231 5.08 -5.20 22.96
CA SER A 231 4.21 -4.61 21.94
C SER A 231 4.28 -5.35 20.60
N VAL A 232 5.38 -6.02 20.28
CA VAL A 232 5.49 -6.82 19.05
C VAL A 232 4.70 -8.12 19.23
N LYS A 233 3.71 -8.35 18.38
CA LYS A 233 2.82 -9.53 18.46
C LYS A 233 3.09 -10.53 17.35
N MET A 234 3.53 -10.08 16.18
CA MET A 234 3.85 -10.94 15.05
C MET A 234 5.09 -10.44 14.32
N ILE A 235 5.78 -11.36 13.64
CA ILE A 235 6.93 -11.07 12.79
C ILE A 235 6.55 -11.34 11.34
N GLU A 236 6.73 -10.35 10.47
CA GLU A 236 6.43 -10.45 9.04
C GLU A 236 7.70 -10.23 8.21
N ILE A 237 8.12 -11.24 7.45
CA ILE A 237 9.20 -11.06 6.47
C ILE A 237 8.59 -10.51 5.18
N LYS A 238 9.03 -9.33 4.74
CA LYS A 238 8.56 -8.74 3.48
C LYS A 238 9.39 -9.23 2.31
N LEU A 239 8.88 -10.19 1.55
CA LEU A 239 9.51 -10.67 0.31
C LEU A 239 9.36 -9.66 -0.83
N SER A 240 8.17 -9.04 -0.93
CA SER A 240 7.86 -8.03 -1.93
C SER A 240 6.64 -7.18 -1.50
N GLN A 241 6.37 -6.09 -2.21
CA GLN A 241 5.15 -5.29 -2.06
C GLN A 241 4.50 -5.06 -3.42
N GLY A 242 3.19 -4.83 -3.43
CA GLY A 242 2.40 -4.65 -4.65
C GLY A 242 2.88 -3.52 -5.56
N ALA A 243 3.25 -2.37 -4.99
CA ALA A 243 3.61 -1.18 -5.76
C ALA A 243 4.98 -1.23 -6.46
N LYS A 244 5.85 -2.16 -6.06
CA LYS A 244 7.19 -2.35 -6.64
C LYS A 244 7.75 -3.74 -6.35
N PRO A 245 7.14 -4.81 -6.89
CA PRO A 245 7.62 -6.16 -6.70
C PRO A 245 9.03 -6.30 -7.30
N GLY A 246 9.90 -7.08 -6.65
CA GLY A 246 11.27 -7.30 -7.13
C GLY A 246 12.23 -6.11 -6.96
N HIS A 247 11.81 -5.03 -6.29
CA HIS A 247 12.67 -3.92 -5.90
C HIS A 247 12.66 -3.72 -4.38
N GLY A 248 13.82 -3.37 -3.80
CA GLY A 248 13.91 -3.04 -2.38
C GLY A 248 13.20 -1.74 -2.02
N GLY A 249 12.96 -1.53 -0.72
CA GLY A 249 12.54 -0.25 -0.17
C GLY A 249 13.46 0.90 -0.61
N VAL A 250 12.87 2.08 -0.84
CA VAL A 250 13.60 3.30 -1.19
C VAL A 250 13.09 4.40 -0.28
N LEU A 251 14.00 5.02 0.47
CA LEU A 251 13.74 6.25 1.20
C LEU A 251 14.70 7.33 0.66
N PRO A 252 14.18 8.36 -0.03
CA PRO A 252 15.01 9.43 -0.58
C PRO A 252 15.83 10.16 0.49
N ALA A 253 17.02 10.62 0.14
CA ALA A 253 17.97 11.32 1.01
C ALA A 253 17.32 12.52 1.73
N ALA A 254 16.43 13.23 1.03
CA ALA A 254 15.66 14.35 1.57
C ALA A 254 14.85 13.99 2.84
N LYS A 255 14.53 12.70 3.02
CA LYS A 255 13.77 12.17 4.15
C LYS A 255 14.65 11.43 5.15
N VAL A 256 15.96 11.34 4.96
CA VAL A 256 16.86 10.67 5.93
C VAL A 256 17.27 11.67 7.00
N SER A 257 16.41 11.83 8.02
CA SER A 257 16.68 12.64 9.21
C SER A 257 17.67 11.96 10.16
N PRO A 258 18.25 12.68 11.14
CA PRO A 258 19.10 12.07 12.17
C PRO A 258 18.41 10.93 12.93
N GLU A 259 17.12 11.09 13.24
CA GLU A 259 16.32 10.07 13.94
C GLU A 259 16.13 8.82 13.07
N ILE A 260 15.91 8.99 11.77
CA ILE A 260 15.76 7.88 10.83
C ILE A 260 17.08 7.16 10.62
N ALA A 261 18.17 7.90 10.47
CA ALA A 261 19.51 7.36 10.36
C ALA A 261 19.86 6.49 11.57
N ALA A 262 19.57 6.98 12.78
CA ALA A 262 19.74 6.22 14.03
C ALA A 262 18.82 4.99 14.10
N THR A 263 17.52 5.15 13.77
CA THR A 263 16.52 4.06 13.82
C THR A 263 16.85 2.93 12.85
N ARG A 264 17.38 3.25 11.67
CA ARG A 264 17.70 2.28 10.61
C ARG A 264 19.14 1.80 10.63
N GLY A 265 20.04 2.50 11.31
CA GLY A 265 21.49 2.24 11.26
C GLY A 265 22.08 2.54 9.88
N VAL A 266 21.73 3.68 9.28
CA VAL A 266 22.18 4.10 7.94
C VAL A 266 22.79 5.51 7.98
N PRO A 267 23.73 5.87 7.09
CA PRO A 267 24.29 7.21 7.02
C PRO A 267 23.26 8.25 6.54
N MET A 268 23.40 9.49 7.00
CA MET A 268 22.61 10.63 6.50
C MET A 268 23.13 11.13 5.14
N GLY A 269 22.28 11.86 4.40
CA GLY A 269 22.67 12.56 3.17
C GLY A 269 22.68 11.72 1.90
N HIS A 270 22.32 10.43 2.01
CA HIS A 270 22.24 9.49 0.88
C HIS A 270 20.86 8.84 0.82
N ASP A 271 20.47 8.41 -0.39
CA ASP A 271 19.28 7.59 -0.56
C ASP A 271 19.46 6.26 0.17
N CYS A 272 18.48 5.88 0.96
CA CYS A 272 18.45 4.60 1.63
C CYS A 272 17.73 3.60 0.71
N VAL A 273 18.52 2.85 -0.06
CA VAL A 273 18.04 1.82 -0.99
C VAL A 273 18.32 0.45 -0.41
N SER A 274 17.27 -0.34 -0.19
CA SER A 274 17.41 -1.74 0.24
C SER A 274 17.75 -2.65 -0.95
N PRO A 275 18.47 -3.76 -0.72
CA PRO A 275 18.67 -4.78 -1.74
C PRO A 275 17.34 -5.30 -2.31
N ALA A 276 17.32 -5.77 -3.55
CA ALA A 276 16.11 -6.36 -4.14
C ALA A 276 15.72 -7.72 -3.53
N ARG A 277 16.66 -8.40 -2.88
CA ARG A 277 16.48 -9.72 -2.26
C ARG A 277 17.04 -9.76 -0.85
N HIS A 278 16.48 -10.65 -0.03
CA HIS A 278 17.05 -11.01 1.26
C HIS A 278 18.39 -11.74 1.07
N SER A 279 19.36 -11.45 1.94
CA SER A 279 20.67 -12.13 1.94
C SER A 279 20.70 -13.37 2.84
N ALA A 280 19.69 -13.56 3.70
CA ALA A 280 19.60 -14.67 4.65
C ALA A 280 19.16 -16.00 4.02
N PHE A 281 18.57 -15.97 2.83
CA PHE A 281 18.09 -17.15 2.12
C PHE A 281 18.11 -16.91 0.61
N SER A 282 18.20 -17.99 -0.15
CA SER A 282 18.27 -18.01 -1.61
C SER A 282 17.33 -19.03 -2.25
N THR A 283 16.71 -19.89 -1.43
CA THR A 283 15.79 -20.94 -1.87
C THR A 283 14.49 -20.93 -1.06
N PRO A 284 13.41 -21.51 -1.58
CA PRO A 284 12.18 -21.68 -0.83
C PRO A 284 12.34 -22.47 0.49
N VAL A 285 13.17 -23.52 0.51
CA VAL A 285 13.49 -24.27 1.75
C VAL A 285 14.20 -23.39 2.77
N GLU A 286 15.21 -22.62 2.35
CA GLU A 286 15.95 -21.70 3.23
C GLU A 286 15.05 -20.59 3.77
N LEU A 287 14.09 -20.10 2.97
CA LEU A 287 13.07 -19.15 3.44
C LEU A 287 12.27 -19.73 4.61
N LEU A 288 11.76 -20.97 4.48
CA LEU A 288 10.96 -21.60 5.54
C LEU A 288 11.79 -21.93 6.79
N GLN A 289 13.04 -22.32 6.62
CA GLN A 289 14.00 -22.46 7.73
C GLN A 289 14.22 -21.13 8.44
N PHE A 290 14.34 -20.03 7.69
CA PHE A 290 14.48 -18.69 8.26
C PHE A 290 13.22 -18.26 9.02
N VAL A 291 12.02 -18.48 8.46
CA VAL A 291 10.74 -18.24 9.16
C VAL A 291 10.68 -19.01 10.49
N ALA A 292 11.02 -20.30 10.49
CA ALA A 292 11.04 -21.12 11.70
C ALA A 292 12.04 -20.57 12.74
N ARG A 293 13.25 -20.22 12.31
CA ARG A 293 14.28 -19.61 13.17
C ARG A 293 13.79 -18.30 13.79
N LEU A 294 13.14 -17.42 13.03
CA LEU A 294 12.63 -16.15 13.57
C LEU A 294 11.50 -16.38 14.60
N ARG A 295 10.63 -17.38 14.37
CA ARG A 295 9.62 -17.79 15.36
C ARG A 295 10.29 -18.18 16.69
N ASP A 296 11.32 -19.01 16.66
CA ASP A 296 12.03 -19.43 17.88
C ASP A 296 12.71 -18.24 18.58
N LEU A 297 13.46 -17.43 17.83
CA LEU A 297 14.18 -16.27 18.35
C LEU A 297 13.23 -15.23 18.99
N SER A 298 12.05 -15.03 18.41
CA SER A 298 11.02 -14.12 18.92
C SER A 298 10.37 -14.58 20.24
N GLY A 299 10.67 -15.80 20.71
CA GLY A 299 10.02 -16.41 21.86
C GLY A 299 8.69 -17.09 21.51
N GLY A 300 8.55 -17.56 20.27
CA GLY A 300 7.37 -18.28 19.79
C GLY A 300 6.20 -17.39 19.37
N LYS A 301 6.46 -16.16 18.92
CA LYS A 301 5.43 -15.30 18.32
C LYS A 301 5.10 -15.78 16.90
N PRO A 302 3.85 -15.61 16.42
CA PRO A 302 3.48 -15.94 15.06
C PRO A 302 4.40 -15.25 14.05
N THR A 303 4.96 -16.04 13.15
CA THR A 303 5.91 -15.58 12.12
C THR A 303 5.42 -16.03 10.75
N GLY A 304 5.35 -15.07 9.85
CA GLY A 304 4.90 -15.27 8.48
C GLY A 304 5.70 -14.42 7.50
N PHE A 305 5.21 -14.35 6.28
CA PHE A 305 5.79 -13.49 5.26
C PHE A 305 4.71 -12.82 4.42
N LYS A 306 5.10 -11.71 3.79
CA LYS A 306 4.29 -10.95 2.87
C LYS A 306 4.88 -10.99 1.47
N LEU A 307 4.03 -11.16 0.47
CA LEU A 307 4.43 -11.17 -0.93
C LEU A 307 3.35 -10.58 -1.84
N ALA A 308 3.81 -9.81 -2.82
CA ALA A 308 3.14 -9.66 -4.09
C ALA A 308 3.55 -10.81 -5.02
N ILE A 309 2.56 -11.49 -5.59
CA ILE A 309 2.80 -12.61 -6.49
C ILE A 309 3.47 -12.10 -7.77
N GLY A 310 4.63 -12.67 -8.08
CA GLY A 310 5.35 -12.50 -9.33
C GLY A 310 5.23 -13.77 -10.17
N HIS A 311 6.35 -14.46 -10.35
CA HIS A 311 6.38 -15.69 -11.12
C HIS A 311 5.72 -16.87 -10.37
N PRO A 312 4.73 -17.58 -10.98
CA PRO A 312 4.01 -18.65 -10.29
C PRO A 312 4.89 -19.81 -9.79
N TRP A 313 5.98 -20.13 -10.50
CA TRP A 313 6.88 -21.21 -10.11
C TRP A 313 7.63 -20.93 -8.80
N GLU A 314 7.84 -19.65 -8.44
CA GLU A 314 8.48 -19.26 -7.18
C GLU A 314 7.54 -19.52 -6.00
N TRP A 315 6.27 -19.11 -6.14
CA TRP A 315 5.21 -19.43 -5.16
C TRP A 315 5.04 -20.95 -5.00
N PHE A 316 4.96 -21.68 -6.11
CA PHE A 316 4.85 -23.14 -6.08
C PHE A 316 6.09 -23.80 -5.48
N GLY A 317 7.28 -23.23 -5.67
CA GLY A 317 8.50 -23.68 -5.00
C GLY A 317 8.38 -23.58 -3.47
N ILE A 318 7.85 -22.47 -2.96
CA ILE A 318 7.57 -22.29 -1.52
C ILE A 318 6.54 -23.32 -1.04
N ALA A 319 5.44 -23.49 -1.77
CA ALA A 319 4.41 -24.46 -1.42
C ALA A 319 4.91 -25.91 -1.41
N LYS A 320 5.79 -26.28 -2.35
CA LYS A 320 6.47 -27.58 -2.35
C LYS A 320 7.43 -27.73 -1.17
N ALA A 321 8.20 -26.69 -0.85
CA ALA A 321 9.09 -26.70 0.30
C ALA A 321 8.31 -26.90 1.62
N MET A 322 7.09 -26.36 1.75
CA MET A 322 6.20 -26.62 2.88
C MET A 322 5.84 -28.10 3.01
N GLN A 323 5.52 -28.76 1.89
CA GLN A 323 5.19 -30.20 1.86
C GLN A 323 6.42 -31.07 2.15
N GLU A 324 7.56 -30.75 1.55
CA GLU A 324 8.80 -31.51 1.66
C GLU A 324 9.38 -31.45 3.07
N THR A 325 9.42 -30.26 3.67
CA THR A 325 10.09 -30.03 4.96
C THR A 325 9.14 -30.12 6.15
N GLY A 326 7.84 -29.96 5.95
CA GLY A 326 6.85 -29.78 7.01
C GLY A 326 6.93 -28.44 7.75
N LEU A 327 7.88 -27.56 7.40
CA LEU A 327 8.02 -26.23 7.97
C LEU A 327 6.97 -25.30 7.37
N LEU A 328 6.12 -24.71 8.22
CA LEU A 328 5.06 -23.81 7.79
C LEU A 328 5.23 -22.42 8.40
N PRO A 329 4.93 -21.34 7.66
CA PRO A 329 4.65 -20.05 8.27
C PRO A 329 3.33 -20.11 9.06
N ASP A 330 3.17 -19.26 10.07
CA ASP A 330 1.89 -19.14 10.77
C ASP A 330 0.86 -18.39 9.92
N PHE A 331 1.36 -17.51 9.04
CA PHE A 331 0.54 -16.75 8.12
C PHE A 331 1.26 -16.29 6.86
N ILE A 332 0.49 -15.91 5.85
CA ILE A 332 0.96 -15.31 4.59
C ILE A 332 0.11 -14.08 4.30
N VAL A 333 0.72 -12.92 4.08
CA VAL A 333 0.01 -11.72 3.60
C VAL A 333 0.21 -11.55 2.10
N VAL A 334 -0.89 -11.57 1.34
CA VAL A 334 -0.90 -11.38 -0.10
C VAL A 334 -1.15 -9.91 -0.42
N ASP A 335 -0.19 -9.27 -1.09
CA ASP A 335 -0.26 -7.86 -1.47
C ASP A 335 -0.53 -7.77 -2.98
N GLY A 336 -1.66 -7.19 -3.37
CA GLY A 336 -2.01 -6.98 -4.77
C GLY A 336 -1.20 -5.85 -5.41
N ALA A 337 -0.99 -5.92 -6.74
CA ALA A 337 -0.29 -4.91 -7.54
C ALA A 337 -0.83 -3.48 -7.34
N GLU A 338 -2.09 -3.36 -6.92
CA GLU A 338 -2.75 -2.10 -6.61
C GLU A 338 -2.17 -1.40 -5.37
N GLY A 339 -1.24 -2.01 -4.65
CA GLY A 339 -0.58 -1.50 -3.44
C GLY A 339 -0.04 -0.07 -3.57
N GLY A 340 0.17 0.60 -2.42
CA GLY A 340 0.73 1.95 -2.37
C GLY A 340 2.23 1.96 -2.16
N THR A 341 2.89 3.08 -2.47
CA THR A 341 4.29 3.33 -2.13
C THR A 341 4.55 4.81 -1.87
N GLY A 342 5.50 5.10 -0.98
CA GLY A 342 6.00 6.46 -0.78
C GLY A 342 6.95 6.92 -1.88
N ALA A 343 7.63 5.98 -2.54
CA ALA A 343 8.58 6.22 -3.64
C ALA A 343 8.82 4.93 -4.44
N ALA A 344 8.56 4.95 -5.74
CA ALA A 344 8.90 3.90 -6.70
C ALA A 344 8.98 4.48 -8.12
N PRO A 345 9.68 3.81 -9.06
CA PRO A 345 9.58 4.13 -10.49
C PRO A 345 8.16 3.88 -11.01
N ALA A 346 7.72 4.66 -12.00
CA ALA A 346 6.36 4.57 -12.56
C ALA A 346 6.12 3.21 -13.24
N GLU A 347 7.12 2.69 -13.94
CA GLU A 347 7.05 1.41 -14.65
C GLU A 347 6.75 0.25 -13.69
N PHE A 348 7.22 0.33 -12.45
CA PHE A 348 6.93 -0.68 -11.42
C PHE A 348 5.49 -0.58 -10.92
N ILE A 349 4.98 0.64 -10.73
CA ILE A 349 3.63 0.89 -10.24
C ILE A 349 2.60 0.41 -11.28
N ASP A 350 2.85 0.67 -12.56
CA ASP A 350 1.86 0.45 -13.62
C ASP A 350 1.93 -0.95 -14.25
N HIS A 351 3.09 -1.61 -14.22
CA HIS A 351 3.35 -2.80 -15.04
C HIS A 351 3.99 -3.98 -14.32
N VAL A 352 4.28 -3.90 -13.01
CA VAL A 352 4.91 -5.00 -12.27
C VAL A 352 4.03 -5.44 -11.11
N GLY A 353 3.55 -6.69 -11.17
CA GLY A 353 2.77 -7.32 -10.11
C GLY A 353 1.50 -8.00 -10.64
N VAL A 354 0.90 -8.85 -9.80
CA VAL A 354 -0.40 -9.48 -10.06
C VAL A 354 -1.47 -8.78 -9.22
N PRO A 355 -2.65 -8.43 -9.78
CA PRO A 355 -3.74 -7.83 -9.01
C PRO A 355 -4.19 -8.73 -7.85
N MET A 356 -4.79 -8.13 -6.82
CA MET A 356 -5.09 -8.80 -5.55
C MET A 356 -5.95 -10.05 -5.73
N HIS A 357 -6.93 -10.00 -6.64
CA HIS A 357 -7.91 -11.08 -6.85
C HIS A 357 -7.24 -12.38 -7.29
N GLU A 358 -6.41 -12.32 -8.34
CA GLU A 358 -5.69 -13.47 -8.89
C GLU A 358 -4.59 -13.94 -7.94
N ALA A 359 -3.88 -13.01 -7.31
CA ALA A 359 -2.82 -13.33 -6.36
C ALA A 359 -3.36 -14.08 -5.13
N LEU A 360 -4.45 -13.57 -4.54
CA LEU A 360 -5.10 -14.19 -3.38
C LEU A 360 -5.62 -15.58 -3.72
N LEU A 361 -6.31 -15.72 -4.86
CA LEU A 361 -6.84 -17.01 -5.29
C LEU A 361 -5.75 -18.04 -5.55
N LEU A 362 -4.62 -17.65 -6.16
CA LEU A 362 -3.49 -18.55 -6.36
C LEU A 362 -2.96 -19.09 -5.03
N VAL A 363 -2.79 -18.22 -4.04
CA VAL A 363 -2.30 -18.62 -2.71
C VAL A 363 -3.33 -19.48 -1.99
N HIS A 364 -4.58 -19.03 -1.92
CA HIS A 364 -5.67 -19.75 -1.28
C HIS A 364 -5.83 -21.17 -1.86
N ASN A 365 -5.95 -21.27 -3.18
CA ASN A 365 -6.12 -22.56 -3.87
C ASN A 365 -4.94 -23.49 -3.67
N THR A 366 -3.71 -22.98 -3.74
CA THR A 366 -2.53 -23.81 -3.48
C THR A 366 -2.57 -24.39 -2.07
N LEU A 367 -2.91 -23.59 -1.05
CA LEU A 367 -2.98 -24.08 0.32
C LEU A 367 -4.16 -25.05 0.55
N VAL A 368 -5.31 -24.83 -0.08
CA VAL A 368 -6.45 -25.77 -0.03
C VAL A 368 -6.08 -27.09 -0.71
N GLY A 369 -5.56 -27.03 -1.93
CA GLY A 369 -5.15 -28.21 -2.70
C GLY A 369 -4.05 -29.02 -2.02
N LEU A 370 -3.29 -28.42 -1.10
CA LEU A 370 -2.26 -29.08 -0.29
C LEU A 370 -2.70 -29.45 1.13
N LYS A 371 -3.96 -29.21 1.51
CA LYS A 371 -4.50 -29.38 2.87
C LYS A 371 -3.72 -28.61 3.95
N LEU A 372 -3.21 -27.43 3.59
CA LEU A 372 -2.47 -26.53 4.50
C LEU A 372 -3.31 -25.35 4.99
N ARG A 373 -4.48 -25.08 4.38
CA ARG A 373 -5.29 -23.88 4.64
C ARG A 373 -5.76 -23.72 6.09
N GLU A 374 -6.00 -24.82 6.80
CA GLU A 374 -6.39 -24.78 8.22
C GLU A 374 -5.24 -24.37 9.15
N ARG A 375 -4.00 -24.63 8.74
CA ARG A 375 -2.78 -24.41 9.52
C ARG A 375 -2.12 -23.07 9.25
N ILE A 376 -2.43 -22.44 8.12
CA ILE A 376 -1.82 -21.18 7.67
C ILE A 376 -2.93 -20.16 7.45
N ARG A 377 -2.83 -19.01 8.13
CA ARG A 377 -3.77 -17.90 7.91
C ARG A 377 -3.34 -17.01 6.76
N ILE A 378 -4.30 -16.43 6.03
CA ILE A 378 -4.04 -15.56 4.88
C ILE A 378 -4.52 -14.14 5.19
N GLY A 379 -3.61 -13.17 5.19
CA GLY A 379 -3.98 -11.76 5.13
C GLY A 379 -3.99 -11.27 3.69
N ALA A 380 -4.78 -10.25 3.38
CA ALA A 380 -4.77 -9.62 2.06
C ALA A 380 -4.71 -8.10 2.14
N ALA A 381 -3.99 -7.48 1.20
CA ALA A 381 -3.90 -6.04 1.04
C ALA A 381 -4.00 -5.68 -0.45
N GLY A 382 -4.73 -4.61 -0.75
CA GLY A 382 -5.00 -4.20 -2.14
C GLY A 382 -6.22 -3.30 -2.22
N LYS A 383 -6.00 -1.98 -2.02
CA LYS A 383 -7.07 -0.94 -2.04
C LYS A 383 -8.29 -1.18 -1.12
N VAL A 384 -8.20 -2.04 -0.11
CA VAL A 384 -9.28 -2.29 0.85
C VAL A 384 -9.52 -1.06 1.74
N ILE A 385 -10.70 -0.43 1.62
CA ILE A 385 -11.07 0.75 2.43
C ILE A 385 -12.51 0.73 2.94
N SER A 386 -13.38 -0.11 2.37
CA SER A 386 -14.80 -0.20 2.71
C SER A 386 -15.17 -1.55 3.30
N ALA A 387 -16.38 -1.63 3.87
CA ALA A 387 -16.93 -2.88 4.38
C ALA A 387 -17.13 -3.91 3.25
N PHE A 388 -17.56 -3.46 2.07
CA PHE A 388 -17.71 -4.31 0.90
C PHE A 388 -16.37 -4.87 0.42
N ASP A 389 -15.32 -4.06 0.40
CA ASP A 389 -13.97 -4.54 0.04
C ASP A 389 -13.51 -5.64 0.99
N ILE A 390 -13.73 -5.48 2.30
CA ILE A 390 -13.40 -6.51 3.29
C ILE A 390 -14.23 -7.76 3.02
N ALA A 391 -15.55 -7.63 2.89
CA ALA A 391 -16.44 -8.78 2.66
C ALA A 391 -16.05 -9.57 1.41
N ARG A 392 -15.81 -8.89 0.28
CA ARG A 392 -15.34 -9.52 -0.96
C ARG A 392 -14.02 -10.24 -0.77
N THR A 393 -13.06 -9.60 -0.13
CA THR A 393 -11.70 -10.15 0.02
C THR A 393 -11.70 -11.38 0.93
N LEU A 394 -12.51 -11.37 1.99
CA LEU A 394 -12.73 -12.54 2.86
C LEU A 394 -13.44 -13.67 2.10
N ALA A 395 -14.49 -13.36 1.32
CA ALA A 395 -15.19 -14.32 0.47
C ALA A 395 -14.28 -15.02 -0.55
N MET A 396 -13.21 -14.34 -1.00
CA MET A 396 -12.22 -14.92 -1.92
C MET A 396 -11.17 -15.81 -1.21
N GLY A 397 -11.16 -15.85 0.12
CA GLY A 397 -10.38 -16.80 0.90
C GLY A 397 -9.34 -16.21 1.84
N ALA A 398 -9.30 -14.87 2.01
CA ALA A 398 -8.51 -14.23 3.06
C ALA A 398 -9.17 -14.42 4.44
N ASP A 399 -8.38 -14.47 5.50
CA ASP A 399 -8.84 -14.48 6.89
C ASP A 399 -8.97 -13.07 7.47
N TRP A 400 -8.12 -12.12 7.03
CA TRP A 400 -8.23 -10.71 7.40
C TRP A 400 -7.71 -9.80 6.28
N CYS A 401 -7.98 -8.50 6.41
CA CYS A 401 -7.54 -7.48 5.48
C CYS A 401 -6.65 -6.43 6.15
N ASN A 402 -5.70 -5.91 5.38
CA ASN A 402 -4.84 -4.79 5.77
C ASN A 402 -5.10 -3.58 4.86
N SER A 403 -5.11 -2.39 5.46
CA SER A 403 -5.23 -1.13 4.73
C SER A 403 -4.09 -0.19 5.06
N ALA A 404 -3.38 0.30 4.05
CA ALA A 404 -2.43 1.40 4.20
C ALA A 404 -3.15 2.74 3.93
N ARG A 405 -3.62 2.90 2.69
CA ARG A 405 -4.17 4.18 2.21
C ARG A 405 -5.47 4.59 2.92
N GLY A 406 -6.32 3.65 3.35
CA GLY A 406 -7.47 3.96 4.18
C GLY A 406 -7.06 4.65 5.49
N PHE A 407 -6.09 4.11 6.20
CA PHE A 407 -5.57 4.74 7.41
C PHE A 407 -4.75 6.02 7.13
N MET A 408 -4.10 6.15 5.97
CA MET A 408 -3.53 7.45 5.58
C MET A 408 -4.63 8.51 5.38
N PHE A 409 -5.76 8.15 4.77
CA PHE A 409 -6.90 9.06 4.61
C PHE A 409 -7.55 9.38 5.96
N SER A 410 -7.62 8.43 6.90
CA SER A 410 -8.12 8.70 8.25
C SER A 410 -7.25 9.72 9.00
N LEU A 411 -5.92 9.71 8.81
CA LEU A 411 -5.01 10.77 9.28
C LEU A 411 -5.21 12.12 8.59
N GLY A 412 -5.83 12.15 7.40
CA GLY A 412 -6.05 13.36 6.61
C GLY A 412 -5.16 13.48 5.38
N CYS A 413 -4.60 12.38 4.85
CA CYS A 413 -4.03 12.38 3.50
C CYS A 413 -5.08 12.85 2.48
N ILE A 414 -4.68 13.73 1.56
CA ILE A 414 -5.54 14.26 0.49
C ILE A 414 -5.20 13.70 -0.90
N GLN A 415 -4.34 12.68 -0.96
CA GLN A 415 -3.82 12.11 -2.22
C GLN A 415 -3.08 13.15 -3.09
N SER A 416 -2.21 13.96 -2.47
CA SER A 416 -1.40 14.97 -3.18
C SER A 416 -0.26 14.38 -4.02
N GLN A 417 0.05 13.09 -3.84
CA GLN A 417 1.13 12.36 -4.55
C GLN A 417 2.55 12.94 -4.39
N SER A 418 2.75 13.87 -3.44
CA SER A 418 4.02 14.48 -3.05
C SER A 418 4.72 13.74 -1.89
N CYS A 419 4.57 12.42 -1.84
CA CYS A 419 5.07 11.62 -0.71
C CYS A 419 6.61 11.45 -0.72
N HIS A 420 7.20 11.46 -1.92
CA HIS A 420 8.61 11.17 -2.15
C HIS A 420 9.53 12.39 -1.98
N ASP A 421 9.04 13.60 -2.22
CA ASP A 421 9.85 14.84 -2.25
C ASP A 421 9.85 15.62 -0.92
N ASP A 422 9.29 15.03 0.13
CA ASP A 422 9.15 15.60 1.47
C ASP A 422 8.21 16.82 1.58
N ARG A 423 7.36 17.07 0.58
CA ARG A 423 6.44 18.23 0.56
C ARG A 423 4.98 17.92 0.87
N CYS A 424 4.70 16.80 1.55
CA CYS A 424 3.35 16.42 1.94
C CYS A 424 2.62 17.60 2.65
N PRO A 425 1.51 18.13 2.09
CA PRO A 425 0.88 19.33 2.62
C PRO A 425 0.17 19.10 3.96
N THR A 426 -0.19 17.86 4.27
CA THR A 426 -0.97 17.51 5.46
C THR A 426 -0.11 16.94 6.59
N GLY A 427 1.22 16.90 6.43
CA GLY A 427 2.12 16.42 7.48
C GLY A 427 2.16 14.90 7.66
N VAL A 428 1.48 14.13 6.80
CA VAL A 428 1.40 12.66 6.90
C VAL A 428 2.70 12.00 6.42
N ALA A 429 3.16 12.31 5.20
CA ALA A 429 4.28 11.64 4.53
C ALA A 429 5.50 12.57 4.36
N THR A 430 5.97 13.18 5.46
CA THR A 430 7.09 14.15 5.46
C THR A 430 7.90 14.06 6.74
N GLN A 431 9.18 14.41 6.67
CA GLN A 431 10.11 14.55 7.79
C GLN A 431 10.31 16.01 8.20
N ASN A 432 9.76 16.97 7.44
CA ASN A 432 9.81 18.39 7.77
C ASN A 432 8.97 18.72 9.03
N PRO A 433 9.60 19.13 10.14
CA PRO A 433 8.89 19.43 11.39
C PRO A 433 7.88 20.57 11.26
N GLY A 434 8.11 21.53 10.38
CA GLY A 434 7.17 22.62 10.12
C GLY A 434 5.85 22.14 9.50
N ARG A 435 5.83 20.92 8.94
CA ARG A 435 4.61 20.29 8.37
C ARG A 435 4.00 19.31 9.35
N TRP A 436 4.75 18.31 9.79
CA TRP A 436 4.17 17.21 10.57
C TRP A 436 3.81 17.57 12.01
N LYS A 437 4.39 18.63 12.61
CA LYS A 437 3.98 19.08 13.96
C LYS A 437 2.54 19.58 14.01
N HIS A 438 1.97 20.01 12.89
CA HIS A 438 0.57 20.42 12.78
C HIS A 438 -0.39 19.23 12.62
N LEU A 439 0.13 18.01 12.43
CA LEU A 439 -0.66 16.79 12.48
C LEU A 439 -0.90 16.45 13.96
N ASP A 440 -2.06 16.87 14.47
CA ASP A 440 -2.44 16.67 15.88
C ASP A 440 -2.67 15.18 16.20
N VAL A 441 -1.83 14.61 17.07
CA VAL A 441 -1.89 13.18 17.43
C VAL A 441 -3.17 12.83 18.17
N GLY A 442 -3.71 13.73 18.99
CA GLY A 442 -4.94 13.52 19.76
C GLY A 442 -6.15 13.38 18.85
N ASP A 443 -6.34 14.31 17.91
CA ASP A 443 -7.38 14.26 16.88
C ASP A 443 -7.17 13.04 15.96
N LYS A 444 -5.95 12.87 15.42
CA LYS A 444 -5.70 11.84 14.41
C LYS A 444 -5.83 10.42 14.95
N SER A 445 -5.46 10.17 16.20
CA SER A 445 -5.63 8.85 16.81
C SER A 445 -7.10 8.46 16.99
N VAL A 446 -7.96 9.41 17.39
CA VAL A 446 -9.42 9.22 17.42
C VAL A 446 -9.93 8.90 16.03
N ARG A 447 -9.48 9.64 15.01
CA ARG A 447 -9.91 9.41 13.63
C ARG A 447 -9.49 8.06 13.08
N VAL A 448 -8.30 7.59 13.42
CA VAL A 448 -7.81 6.25 13.09
C VAL A 448 -8.70 5.17 13.72
N GLN A 449 -9.01 5.29 15.01
CA GLN A 449 -9.91 4.36 15.70
C GLN A 449 -11.33 4.38 15.13
N GLN A 450 -11.90 5.56 14.88
CA GLN A 450 -13.25 5.71 14.33
C GLN A 450 -13.36 5.16 12.91
N PHE A 451 -12.33 5.32 12.07
CA PHE A 451 -12.34 4.73 10.73
C PHE A 451 -12.44 3.20 10.79
N HIS A 452 -11.65 2.57 11.66
CA HIS A 452 -11.71 1.13 11.89
C HIS A 452 -13.07 0.70 12.43
N ASP A 453 -13.51 1.31 13.54
CA ASP A 453 -14.73 0.98 14.25
C ASP A 453 -15.98 1.12 13.36
N ASN A 454 -16.13 2.25 12.65
CA ASN A 454 -17.27 2.48 11.76
C ASN A 454 -17.21 1.59 10.50
N THR A 455 -16.03 1.19 10.05
CA THR A 455 -15.90 0.23 8.95
C THR A 455 -16.34 -1.17 9.37
N LEU A 456 -16.00 -1.60 10.58
CA LEU A 456 -16.43 -2.89 11.12
C LEU A 456 -17.93 -2.92 11.46
N LYS A 457 -18.51 -1.82 11.94
CA LYS A 457 -19.98 -1.69 12.09
C LYS A 457 -20.68 -1.85 10.75
N ALA A 458 -20.20 -1.18 9.70
CA ALA A 458 -20.75 -1.34 8.36
C ALA A 458 -20.58 -2.78 7.82
N LEU A 459 -19.47 -3.47 8.15
CA LEU A 459 -19.28 -4.87 7.83
C LEU A 459 -20.30 -5.76 8.55
N ARG A 460 -20.49 -5.56 9.87
CA ARG A 460 -21.49 -6.27 10.67
C ARG A 460 -22.90 -6.08 10.08
N ASP A 461 -23.28 -4.86 9.75
CA ASP A 461 -24.59 -4.56 9.19
C ASP A 461 -24.79 -5.24 7.83
N MET A 462 -23.74 -5.29 7.00
CA MET A 462 -23.74 -6.01 5.72
C MET A 462 -23.88 -7.53 5.91
N LEU A 463 -23.17 -8.11 6.87
CA LEU A 463 -23.30 -9.53 7.22
C LEU A 463 -24.72 -9.85 7.69
N CYS A 464 -25.25 -9.04 8.60
CA CYS A 464 -26.62 -9.19 9.11
C CYS A 464 -27.66 -9.14 7.98
N ALA A 465 -27.51 -8.18 7.06
CA ALA A 465 -28.35 -8.07 5.87
C ALA A 465 -28.24 -9.29 4.96
N ALA A 466 -27.06 -9.90 4.85
CA ALA A 466 -26.83 -11.15 4.12
C ALA A 466 -27.27 -12.42 4.88
N GLY A 467 -27.75 -12.30 6.13
CA GLY A 467 -28.13 -13.44 6.97
C GLY A 467 -26.94 -14.19 7.56
N LEU A 468 -25.78 -13.53 7.68
CA LEU A 468 -24.53 -14.07 8.22
C LEU A 468 -24.24 -13.47 9.60
N GLU A 469 -23.61 -14.26 10.47
CA GLU A 469 -23.29 -13.86 11.85
C GLU A 469 -21.80 -13.52 12.03
N HIS A 470 -20.93 -14.10 11.18
CA HIS A 470 -19.49 -13.89 11.27
C HIS A 470 -18.86 -13.80 9.87
N PRO A 471 -17.81 -12.95 9.66
CA PRO A 471 -17.14 -12.84 8.36
C PRO A 471 -16.56 -14.16 7.80
N GLN A 472 -16.26 -15.14 8.66
CA GLN A 472 -15.80 -16.47 8.22
C GLN A 472 -16.86 -17.27 7.45
N GLN A 473 -18.13 -16.89 7.54
CA GLN A 473 -19.21 -17.53 6.76
C GLN A 473 -19.31 -16.95 5.34
N LEU A 474 -18.58 -15.86 5.03
CA LEU A 474 -18.51 -15.35 3.67
C LEU A 474 -17.77 -16.34 2.78
N GLY A 475 -18.51 -17.00 1.91
CA GLY A 475 -17.99 -17.71 0.75
C GLY A 475 -18.13 -16.92 -0.56
N PRO A 476 -17.43 -17.34 -1.62
CA PRO A 476 -17.42 -16.66 -2.92
C PRO A 476 -18.79 -16.68 -3.63
N GLU A 477 -19.74 -17.49 -3.17
CA GLU A 477 -21.13 -17.50 -3.63
C GLU A 477 -21.93 -16.25 -3.20
N HIS A 478 -21.50 -15.56 -2.14
CA HIS A 478 -22.18 -14.37 -1.63
C HIS A 478 -21.92 -13.12 -2.46
N ILE A 479 -20.83 -13.08 -3.23
CA ILE A 479 -20.45 -11.93 -4.04
C ILE A 479 -20.83 -12.20 -5.49
N LEU A 480 -21.67 -11.32 -6.03
CA LEU A 480 -22.19 -11.39 -7.38
C LEU A 480 -21.48 -10.33 -8.21
N ARG A 481 -21.10 -10.66 -9.43
CA ARG A 481 -20.50 -9.74 -10.40
C ARG A 481 -21.25 -9.78 -11.71
N ARG A 482 -21.50 -8.61 -12.27
CA ARG A 482 -22.00 -8.46 -13.64
C ARG A 482 -20.84 -8.65 -14.62
N VAL A 483 -20.91 -9.68 -15.47
CA VAL A 483 -19.87 -9.95 -16.49
C VAL A 483 -20.22 -9.41 -17.87
N SER A 484 -21.51 -9.19 -18.11
CA SER A 484 -22.00 -8.55 -19.33
C SER A 484 -23.35 -7.86 -19.05
N PRO A 485 -23.90 -7.08 -19.99
CA PRO A 485 -25.22 -6.46 -19.81
C PRO A 485 -26.34 -7.44 -19.45
N VAL A 486 -26.22 -8.71 -19.87
CA VAL A 486 -27.24 -9.75 -19.70
C VAL A 486 -26.83 -10.88 -18.75
N GLU A 487 -25.61 -10.89 -18.25
CA GLU A 487 -25.07 -12.01 -17.48
C GLU A 487 -24.47 -11.58 -16.14
N VAL A 488 -24.90 -12.28 -15.09
CA VAL A 488 -24.46 -12.13 -13.71
C VAL A 488 -24.01 -13.49 -13.21
N ARG A 489 -22.86 -13.55 -12.55
CA ARG A 489 -22.33 -14.78 -11.94
C ARG A 489 -21.81 -14.49 -10.54
N SER A 490 -21.85 -15.48 -9.67
CA SER A 490 -21.15 -15.40 -8.39
C SER A 490 -19.64 -15.55 -8.58
N LEU A 491 -18.84 -15.04 -7.66
CA LEU A 491 -17.39 -15.27 -7.69
C LEU A 491 -17.05 -16.76 -7.63
N ALA A 492 -17.88 -17.58 -6.96
CA ALA A 492 -17.75 -19.03 -6.94
C ALA A 492 -17.83 -19.67 -8.33
N THR A 493 -18.58 -19.06 -9.25
CA THR A 493 -18.73 -19.53 -10.64
C THR A 493 -17.68 -18.92 -11.56
N LEU A 494 -17.24 -17.69 -11.27
CA LEU A 494 -16.27 -16.96 -12.09
C LEU A 494 -14.84 -17.45 -11.90
N TYR A 495 -14.48 -17.75 -10.64
CA TYR A 495 -13.16 -18.20 -10.29
C TYR A 495 -13.15 -19.70 -10.01
N ARG A 496 -12.02 -20.34 -10.31
CA ARG A 496 -11.82 -21.76 -9.98
C ARG A 496 -11.33 -21.86 -8.54
N PHE A 497 -12.12 -22.48 -7.68
CA PHE A 497 -11.69 -22.93 -6.35
C PHE A 497 -11.26 -24.40 -6.41
N LEU A 498 -10.15 -24.76 -5.76
CA LEU A 498 -9.67 -26.14 -5.70
C LEU A 498 -10.29 -26.89 -4.52
N GLU A 499 -10.43 -28.20 -4.69
CA GLU A 499 -10.88 -29.07 -3.60
C GLU A 499 -9.74 -29.38 -2.61
N PRO A 500 -10.04 -29.61 -1.32
CA PRO A 500 -9.04 -29.98 -0.33
C PRO A 500 -8.24 -31.22 -0.73
N GLY A 501 -6.93 -31.07 -0.93
CA GLY A 501 -6.04 -32.17 -1.35
C GLY A 501 -5.92 -32.39 -2.85
N GLU A 502 -6.60 -31.60 -3.69
CA GLU A 502 -6.58 -31.83 -5.14
C GLU A 502 -5.15 -31.86 -5.71
N LEU A 503 -4.23 -31.01 -5.22
CA LEU A 503 -2.83 -30.95 -5.66
C LEU A 503 -1.96 -32.12 -5.17
N LEU A 504 -2.42 -32.86 -4.16
CA LEU A 504 -1.75 -34.07 -3.68
C LEU A 504 -2.07 -35.26 -4.59
N ASP A 505 -3.28 -35.30 -5.13
CA ASP A 505 -3.77 -36.41 -5.96
C ASP A 505 -3.50 -36.18 -7.45
N ARG A 506 -3.66 -34.94 -7.94
CA ARG A 506 -3.52 -34.60 -9.37
C ARG A 506 -3.19 -33.12 -9.60
N ILE A 507 -2.75 -32.77 -10.80
CA ILE A 507 -2.59 -31.37 -11.18
C ILE A 507 -3.96 -30.81 -11.62
N PRO A 508 -4.47 -29.73 -10.99
CA PRO A 508 -5.74 -29.12 -11.37
C PRO A 508 -5.76 -28.61 -12.81
N ALA A 509 -6.91 -28.60 -13.46
CA ALA A 509 -7.05 -28.14 -14.86
C ALA A 509 -6.71 -26.66 -15.08
N HIS A 510 -6.57 -25.86 -14.03
CA HIS A 510 -6.24 -24.45 -14.11
C HIS A 510 -4.86 -24.23 -14.77
N ALA A 511 -4.81 -23.40 -15.81
CA ALA A 511 -3.66 -23.27 -16.70
C ALA A 511 -2.33 -23.00 -15.98
N VAL A 512 -2.34 -22.12 -14.96
CA VAL A 512 -1.13 -21.79 -14.19
C VAL A 512 -0.57 -23.01 -13.46
N PHE A 513 -1.42 -23.88 -12.89
CA PHE A 513 -0.97 -25.09 -12.23
C PHE A 513 -0.43 -26.10 -13.25
N GLN A 514 -1.16 -26.34 -14.34
CA GLN A 514 -0.71 -27.21 -15.43
C GLN A 514 0.66 -26.80 -15.98
N GLN A 515 0.88 -25.49 -16.12
CA GLN A 515 2.09 -24.98 -16.74
C GLN A 515 3.29 -24.95 -15.79
N PHE A 516 3.10 -24.66 -14.51
CA PHE A 516 4.23 -24.35 -13.61
C PHE A 516 4.34 -25.25 -12.38
N TRP A 517 3.28 -25.96 -11.96
CA TRP A 517 3.31 -26.74 -10.71
C TRP A 517 4.33 -27.88 -10.76
N ALA A 518 4.32 -28.70 -11.81
CA ALA A 518 5.19 -29.88 -11.92
C ALA A 518 6.68 -29.50 -11.88
N GLU A 519 7.07 -28.47 -12.63
CA GLU A 519 8.48 -28.06 -12.78
C GLU A 519 8.97 -27.08 -11.69
N ALA A 520 8.09 -26.55 -10.82
CA ALA A 520 8.48 -25.70 -9.71
C ALA A 520 9.42 -26.44 -8.74
N ARG A 521 10.39 -25.74 -8.18
CA ARG A 521 11.47 -26.31 -7.36
C ARG A 521 11.46 -25.73 -5.96
N SER A 522 11.57 -26.59 -4.94
CA SER A 522 11.70 -26.20 -3.53
C SER A 522 13.12 -25.70 -3.19
N ASP A 523 14.12 -26.08 -4.00
CA ASP A 523 15.53 -25.77 -3.80
C ASP A 523 16.05 -24.59 -4.65
N ALA A 524 15.20 -23.94 -5.46
CA ALA A 524 15.58 -22.77 -6.25
C ALA A 524 14.37 -21.95 -6.72
N PHE A 525 14.53 -20.62 -6.78
CA PHE A 525 13.54 -19.71 -7.41
C PHE A 525 13.67 -19.60 -8.93
N ASN A 526 14.64 -20.30 -9.53
CA ASN A 526 14.94 -20.22 -10.95
C ASN A 526 13.75 -20.66 -11.83
N PRO A 527 13.63 -20.09 -13.06
CA PRO A 527 12.58 -20.49 -13.98
C PRO A 527 12.68 -21.99 -14.34
N PRO A 528 11.53 -22.65 -14.58
CA PRO A 528 11.45 -24.00 -15.12
C PRO A 528 12.27 -24.17 -16.42
N ALA A 529 12.72 -25.40 -16.68
CA ALA A 529 13.55 -25.71 -17.84
C ALA A 529 12.86 -25.32 -19.15
N ARG A 530 11.54 -25.55 -19.25
CA ARG A 530 10.75 -25.15 -20.42
C ARG A 530 10.77 -23.63 -20.65
N VAL A 531 10.67 -22.84 -19.59
CA VAL A 531 10.72 -21.36 -19.68
C VAL A 531 12.10 -20.91 -20.14
N ARG A 532 13.16 -21.56 -19.65
CA ARG A 532 14.54 -21.29 -20.09
C ARG A 532 14.75 -21.65 -21.56
N ALA A 533 14.24 -22.78 -22.02
CA ALA A 533 14.32 -23.17 -23.44
C ALA A 533 13.66 -22.15 -24.38
N LEU A 534 12.56 -21.52 -23.97
CA LEU A 534 11.95 -20.41 -24.74
C LEU A 534 12.84 -19.16 -24.79
N GLN A 535 13.60 -18.88 -23.74
CA GLN A 535 14.57 -17.79 -23.73
C GLN A 535 15.72 -18.09 -24.68
N ASP A 536 16.24 -19.32 -24.62
CA ASP A 536 17.32 -19.80 -25.49
C ASP A 536 16.90 -19.84 -26.97
N SER A 537 15.61 -20.02 -27.27
CA SER A 537 15.10 -19.98 -28.66
C SER A 537 15.12 -18.59 -29.32
N LYS A 538 15.43 -17.53 -28.57
CA LYS A 538 15.55 -16.16 -29.10
C LYS A 538 16.94 -15.85 -29.65
N SER A 539 17.94 -16.63 -29.26
CA SER A 539 19.31 -16.59 -29.80
C SER A 539 19.44 -17.52 -30.98
#